data_AF-A0A365YVI8-F1
#
_entry.id   AF-A0A365YVI8-F1
#
_cell.length_a   1.000
_cell.length_b   1.000
_cell.length_c   1.000
_cell.angle_alpha   90.00
_cell.angle_beta   90.00
_cell.angle_gamma   90.00
#
_symmetry.space_group_name_H-M   'P 1'
#
loop_
_entity.id
_entity.type
_entity.pdbx_description
1 polymer ?
#
loop_
_entity_poly.entity_id
_entity_poly.type
_entity_poly.pdbx_seq_one_letter_code
_entity_poly.pdbx_strand_id
1 'polypeptide(L)'
;MRELHSTRDTWHLTHSRPDVLVDYFNPWTPMTRQISQLTHRFGMVSALCEQVSVDEKLLELRNALAFHLLRAATWWRMDFAAPRVAGMPTTRFMAHIHAHIDRVAMDETLFDVLTWQHHMRRDDPSHVMVLGTDPLCRGGTSILYGLDGQRRFRFALHAADTPHVTEWDDAAHTDFVSTCLAARARHGVVETGREALGEWDDARLEHARAAKYHTLYFRQDTTRPVIDRYIEVLGEMTRCRSRFGQFEFGNILNHVAFQLVRTAHERQVSIADVLREGTTQPINLRVANSIKKRARAHVAHGVDPLLREGLDAMLDNVVAGYSLSDQF
;
A
#
# COMPACT_ATOMS: atom_id res chain seq x y z
N MET A 1 -15.09 31.73 11.56
CA MET A 1 -15.03 30.24 11.55
C MET A 1 -15.51 29.62 10.24
N ARG A 2 -16.67 29.99 9.65
CA ARG A 2 -17.16 29.40 8.38
C ARG A 2 -16.18 29.51 7.19
N GLU A 3 -15.44 30.62 7.07
CA GLU A 3 -14.47 30.80 5.96
C GLU A 3 -13.28 29.83 6.00
N LEU A 4 -12.77 29.49 7.19
CA LEU A 4 -11.70 28.50 7.38
C LEU A 4 -12.14 27.07 7.07
N HIS A 5 -13.44 26.77 7.28
CA HIS A 5 -14.02 25.46 6.95
C HIS A 5 -14.24 25.33 5.45
N SER A 6 -14.82 26.35 4.80
CA SER A 6 -15.01 26.38 3.34
C SER A 6 -13.70 26.25 2.56
N THR A 7 -12.61 26.84 3.04
CA THR A 7 -11.27 26.68 2.43
C THR A 7 -10.73 25.25 2.60
N ARG A 8 -10.93 24.63 3.77
CA ARG A 8 -10.49 23.25 4.02
C ARG A 8 -11.29 22.22 3.22
N ASP A 9 -12.61 22.39 3.12
CA ASP A 9 -13.50 21.53 2.35
C ASP A 9 -13.12 21.56 0.86
N THR A 10 -12.99 22.76 0.31
CA THR A 10 -12.56 22.99 -1.09
C THR A 10 -11.20 22.37 -1.38
N TRP A 11 -10.26 22.47 -0.42
CA TRP A 11 -8.95 21.84 -0.54
C TRP A 11 -9.07 20.31 -0.65
N HIS A 12 -9.87 19.67 0.21
CA HIS A 12 -10.04 18.21 0.17
C HIS A 12 -10.74 17.72 -1.10
N LEU A 13 -11.76 18.42 -1.57
CA LEU A 13 -12.44 18.11 -2.84
C LEU A 13 -11.50 18.10 -4.05
N THR A 14 -10.41 18.86 -3.99
CA THR A 14 -9.42 18.95 -5.06
C THR A 14 -8.28 17.93 -4.89
N HIS A 15 -7.79 17.72 -3.66
CA HIS A 15 -6.52 17.03 -3.41
C HIS A 15 -6.65 15.63 -2.78
N SER A 16 -7.86 15.24 -2.36
CA SER A 16 -8.09 13.96 -1.68
C SER A 16 -8.86 12.95 -2.54
N ARG A 17 -9.03 13.23 -3.84
CA ARG A 17 -9.70 12.29 -4.76
C ARG A 17 -8.85 11.04 -4.97
N PRO A 18 -9.44 9.83 -5.01
CA PRO A 18 -8.67 8.59 -5.10
C PRO A 18 -7.71 8.51 -6.29
N ASP A 19 -8.07 9.06 -7.44
CA ASP A 19 -7.25 9.14 -8.65
C ASP A 19 -5.96 9.97 -8.49
N VAL A 20 -5.92 10.86 -7.51
CA VAL A 20 -4.74 11.65 -7.14
C VAL A 20 -3.88 10.93 -6.09
N LEU A 21 -4.50 10.03 -5.30
CA LEU A 21 -3.84 9.38 -4.16
C LEU A 21 -3.23 8.02 -4.51
N VAL A 22 -3.76 7.35 -5.54
CA VAL A 22 -3.49 5.93 -5.80
C VAL A 22 -3.18 5.69 -7.27
N ASP A 23 -2.08 4.99 -7.52
CA ASP A 23 -1.67 4.48 -8.82
C ASP A 23 -1.65 2.95 -8.77
N TYR A 24 -2.82 2.35 -9.01
CA TYR A 24 -3.03 0.90 -8.90
C TYR A 24 -2.22 0.08 -9.89
N PHE A 25 -1.83 0.66 -11.04
CA PHE A 25 -1.14 -0.05 -12.11
C PHE A 25 0.39 0.12 -12.07
N ASN A 26 0.91 0.85 -11.07
CA ASN A 26 2.33 1.09 -10.91
C ASN A 26 2.90 0.39 -9.66
N PRO A 27 3.59 -0.74 -9.82
CA PRO A 27 4.16 -1.48 -8.69
C PRO A 27 5.34 -0.73 -8.03
N TRP A 28 5.89 0.32 -8.66
CA TRP A 28 6.98 1.12 -8.12
C TRP A 28 6.51 2.27 -7.21
N THR A 29 5.20 2.47 -7.07
CA THR A 29 4.68 3.41 -6.08
C THR A 29 4.57 2.70 -4.73
N PRO A 30 5.26 3.16 -3.66
CA PRO A 30 5.23 2.47 -2.38
C PRO A 30 3.80 2.28 -1.86
N MET A 31 3.40 1.02 -1.62
CA MET A 31 2.09 0.68 -1.05
C MET A 31 1.83 1.50 0.22
N THR A 32 2.81 1.58 1.12
CA THR A 32 2.70 2.30 2.40
C THR A 32 2.27 3.76 2.24
N ARG A 33 2.78 4.44 1.21
CA ARG A 33 2.40 5.83 0.92
C ARG A 33 0.94 5.94 0.49
N GLN A 34 0.53 5.13 -0.47
CA GLN A 34 -0.82 5.14 -1.02
C GLN A 34 -1.86 4.82 0.07
N ILE A 35 -1.54 3.82 0.91
CA ILE A 35 -2.37 3.45 2.05
C ILE A 35 -2.41 4.52 3.14
N SER A 36 -1.26 5.13 3.46
CA SER A 36 -1.22 6.23 4.42
C SER A 36 -2.04 7.43 3.94
N GLN A 37 -1.99 7.75 2.64
CA GLN A 37 -2.82 8.80 2.05
C GLN A 37 -4.30 8.44 2.15
N LEU A 38 -4.72 7.27 1.68
CA LEU A 38 -6.13 6.86 1.74
C LEU A 38 -6.69 6.87 3.16
N THR A 39 -5.97 6.29 4.13
CA THR A 39 -6.43 6.19 5.52
C THR A 39 -6.53 7.56 6.18
N HIS A 40 -5.50 8.40 6.02
CA HIS A 40 -5.50 9.74 6.57
C HIS A 40 -6.55 10.65 5.92
N ARG A 41 -6.69 10.61 4.58
CA ARG A 41 -7.71 11.40 3.86
C ARG A 41 -9.11 10.98 4.23
N PHE A 42 -9.36 9.68 4.32
CA PHE A 42 -10.64 9.17 4.76
C PHE A 42 -11.01 9.68 6.17
N GLY A 43 -10.08 9.60 7.13
CA GLY A 43 -10.31 10.10 8.49
C GLY A 43 -10.59 11.60 8.52
N MET A 44 -9.81 12.39 7.80
CA MET A 44 -9.97 13.85 7.71
C MET A 44 -11.31 14.26 7.09
N VAL A 45 -11.68 13.65 5.95
CA VAL A 45 -12.94 13.95 5.27
C VAL A 45 -14.14 13.42 6.08
N SER A 46 -14.00 12.27 6.74
CA SER A 46 -15.04 11.74 7.62
C SER A 46 -15.34 12.69 8.78
N ALA A 47 -14.31 13.25 9.43
CA ALA A 47 -14.47 14.23 10.49
C ALA A 47 -15.12 15.54 10.02
N LEU A 48 -14.83 15.99 8.79
CA LEU A 48 -15.52 17.14 8.19
C LEU A 48 -17.01 16.85 7.94
N CYS A 49 -17.34 15.62 7.55
CA CYS A 49 -18.72 15.18 7.33
C CYS A 49 -19.55 14.98 8.62
N GLU A 50 -18.98 15.15 9.81
CA GLU A 50 -19.74 15.08 11.07
C GLU A 50 -20.30 16.45 11.50
N GLN A 51 -20.08 17.51 10.72
CA GLN A 51 -20.53 18.87 10.99
C GLN A 51 -21.99 19.13 10.54
N VAL A 52 -22.67 20.11 11.15
CA VAL A 52 -24.15 20.35 11.06
C VAL A 52 -24.67 20.80 9.67
N SER A 53 -23.85 20.78 8.62
CA SER A 53 -24.25 21.16 7.25
C SER A 53 -23.19 20.62 6.28
N VAL A 54 -23.33 19.37 5.85
CA VAL A 54 -22.32 18.72 4.99
C VAL A 54 -22.63 18.95 3.52
N ASP A 55 -21.63 19.39 2.76
CA ASP A 55 -21.68 19.40 1.30
C ASP A 55 -21.82 17.97 0.74
N GLU A 56 -22.77 17.75 -0.16
CA GLU A 56 -22.98 16.46 -0.82
C GLU A 56 -21.68 15.94 -1.47
N LYS A 57 -20.86 16.83 -2.03
CA LYS A 57 -19.58 16.46 -2.64
C LYS A 57 -18.57 15.91 -1.63
N LEU A 58 -18.61 16.36 -0.38
CA LEU A 58 -17.77 15.79 0.68
C LEU A 58 -18.25 14.40 1.08
N LEU A 59 -19.58 14.18 1.11
CA LEU A 59 -20.15 12.85 1.35
C LEU A 59 -19.75 11.87 0.25
N GLU A 60 -19.83 12.29 -1.02
CA GLU A 60 -19.36 11.51 -2.17
C GLU A 60 -17.88 11.18 -2.05
N LEU A 61 -17.03 12.17 -1.73
CA LEU A 61 -15.60 11.97 -1.57
C LEU A 61 -15.28 10.98 -0.43
N ARG A 62 -15.96 11.09 0.72
CA ARG A 62 -15.81 10.16 1.84
C ARG A 62 -16.15 8.74 1.41
N ASN A 63 -17.25 8.57 0.71
CA ASN A 63 -17.74 7.27 0.26
C ASN A 63 -16.77 6.65 -0.77
N ALA A 64 -16.26 7.45 -1.71
CA ALA A 64 -15.23 7.04 -2.67
C ALA A 64 -13.93 6.60 -1.95
N LEU A 65 -13.47 7.38 -0.97
CA LEU A 65 -12.29 7.02 -0.17
C LEU A 65 -12.48 5.70 0.61
N ALA A 66 -13.68 5.44 1.13
CA ALA A 66 -14.01 4.17 1.78
C ALA A 66 -13.92 2.99 0.80
N PHE A 67 -14.50 3.12 -0.40
CA PHE A 67 -14.40 2.11 -1.44
C PHE A 67 -12.93 1.85 -1.83
N HIS A 68 -12.15 2.90 -2.03
CA HIS A 68 -10.75 2.79 -2.42
C HIS A 68 -9.85 2.19 -1.34
N LEU A 69 -10.19 2.35 -0.05
CA LEU A 69 -9.53 1.63 1.05
C LEU A 69 -9.76 0.11 0.95
N LEU A 70 -10.98 -0.32 0.63
CA LEU A 70 -11.27 -1.73 0.41
C LEU A 70 -10.57 -2.25 -0.85
N ARG A 71 -10.68 -1.53 -1.97
CA ARG A 71 -10.02 -1.85 -3.23
C ARG A 71 -8.51 -2.01 -3.05
N ALA A 72 -7.88 -1.07 -2.34
CA ALA A 72 -6.48 -1.12 -1.98
C ALA A 72 -6.10 -2.37 -1.17
N ALA A 73 -6.90 -2.74 -0.18
CA ALA A 73 -6.66 -3.96 0.60
C ALA A 73 -6.68 -5.22 -0.28
N THR A 74 -7.60 -5.31 -1.24
CA THR A 74 -7.59 -6.39 -2.22
C THR A 74 -6.36 -6.33 -3.12
N TRP A 75 -6.04 -5.15 -3.67
CA TRP A 75 -4.97 -4.96 -4.65
C TRP A 75 -3.60 -5.44 -4.16
N TRP A 76 -3.30 -5.18 -2.89
CA TRP A 76 -2.03 -5.54 -2.23
C TRP A 76 -2.16 -6.68 -1.22
N ARG A 77 -3.31 -7.38 -1.20
CA ARG A 77 -3.61 -8.52 -0.32
C ARG A 77 -3.29 -8.22 1.16
N MET A 78 -3.86 -7.13 1.66
CA MET A 78 -3.72 -6.70 3.06
C MET A 78 -4.85 -7.25 3.92
N ASP A 79 -4.53 -7.59 5.18
CA ASP A 79 -5.56 -7.88 6.18
C ASP A 79 -6.25 -6.58 6.58
N PHE A 80 -7.47 -6.39 6.08
CA PHE A 80 -8.27 -5.19 6.34
C PHE A 80 -9.31 -5.42 7.43
N ALA A 81 -9.35 -4.51 8.40
CA ALA A 81 -10.39 -4.46 9.42
C ALA A 81 -10.81 -3.00 9.64
N ALA A 82 -12.04 -2.65 9.27
CA ALA A 82 -12.55 -1.28 9.31
C ALA A 82 -12.37 -0.60 10.69
N PRO A 83 -12.61 -1.25 11.84
CA PRO A 83 -12.37 -0.61 13.14
C PRO A 83 -10.93 -0.13 13.35
N ARG A 84 -9.97 -0.87 12.79
CA ARG A 84 -8.55 -0.56 12.91
C ARG A 84 -8.08 0.46 11.88
N VAL A 85 -8.54 0.31 10.63
CA VAL A 85 -8.06 1.11 9.50
C VAL A 85 -8.81 2.43 9.37
N ALA A 86 -10.13 2.40 9.58
CA ALA A 86 -11.05 3.50 9.40
C ALA A 86 -11.57 4.08 10.73
N GLY A 87 -11.23 3.48 11.87
CA GLY A 87 -11.65 3.96 13.20
C GLY A 87 -13.15 3.84 13.47
N MET A 88 -13.86 2.99 12.73
CA MET A 88 -15.32 2.86 12.82
C MET A 88 -15.81 1.42 12.67
N PRO A 89 -17.02 1.07 13.17
CA PRO A 89 -17.59 -0.25 12.99
C PRO A 89 -17.70 -0.64 11.51
N THR A 90 -17.46 -1.92 11.21
CA THR A 90 -17.53 -2.45 9.83
C THR A 90 -18.85 -2.15 9.15
N THR A 91 -19.98 -2.23 9.87
CA THR A 91 -21.31 -1.93 9.32
C THR A 91 -21.41 -0.48 8.81
N ARG A 92 -20.93 0.50 9.58
CA ARG A 92 -20.89 1.91 9.19
C ARG A 92 -19.95 2.13 8.01
N PHE A 93 -18.78 1.48 8.02
CA PHE A 93 -17.84 1.56 6.92
C PHE A 93 -18.43 1.00 5.61
N MET A 94 -19.10 -0.15 5.66
CA MET A 94 -19.75 -0.75 4.49
C MET A 94 -20.89 0.12 3.95
N ALA A 95 -21.62 0.83 4.81
CA ALA A 95 -22.66 1.77 4.35
C ALA A 95 -22.08 2.90 3.47
N HIS A 96 -20.86 3.37 3.77
CA HIS A 96 -20.17 4.35 2.90
C HIS A 96 -19.79 3.75 1.55
N ILE A 97 -19.40 2.48 1.51
CA ILE A 97 -19.10 1.78 0.26
C ILE A 97 -20.35 1.60 -0.59
N HIS A 98 -21.45 1.13 0.00
CA HIS A 98 -22.73 0.97 -0.72
C HIS A 98 -23.20 2.30 -1.32
N ALA A 99 -23.15 3.38 -0.56
CA ALA A 99 -23.51 4.71 -1.05
C ALA A 99 -22.59 5.24 -2.18
N HIS A 100 -21.38 4.71 -2.33
CA HIS A 100 -20.49 5.02 -3.47
C HIS A 100 -20.89 4.23 -4.72
N ILE A 101 -21.00 2.91 -4.58
CA ILE A 101 -21.26 2.02 -5.71
C ILE A 101 -22.65 2.24 -6.33
N ASP A 102 -23.63 2.69 -5.53
CA ASP A 102 -24.95 3.11 -6.03
C ASP A 102 -24.86 4.27 -7.05
N ARG A 103 -23.76 5.03 -7.05
CA ARG A 103 -23.52 6.18 -7.96
C ARG A 103 -22.48 5.89 -9.04
N VAL A 104 -21.61 4.90 -8.86
CA VAL A 104 -20.45 4.65 -9.74
C VAL A 104 -20.46 3.22 -10.25
N ALA A 105 -21.09 3.01 -11.41
CA ALA A 105 -21.29 1.69 -12.01
C ALA A 105 -20.00 0.87 -12.20
N MET A 106 -18.89 1.50 -12.58
CA MET A 106 -17.60 0.81 -12.75
C MET A 106 -17.11 0.19 -11.44
N ASP A 107 -17.24 0.92 -10.34
CA ASP A 107 -16.81 0.48 -9.02
C ASP A 107 -17.81 -0.49 -8.39
N GLU A 108 -19.10 -0.39 -8.75
CA GLU A 108 -20.12 -1.39 -8.45
C GLU A 108 -19.77 -2.75 -9.04
N THR A 109 -19.37 -2.80 -10.31
CA THR A 109 -18.98 -4.07 -10.95
C THR A 109 -17.75 -4.68 -10.28
N LEU A 110 -16.74 -3.86 -9.96
CA LEU A 110 -15.58 -4.33 -9.20
C LEU A 110 -15.97 -4.82 -7.80
N PHE A 111 -16.86 -4.11 -7.12
CA PHE A 111 -17.35 -4.52 -5.81
C PHE A 111 -18.12 -5.85 -5.87
N ASP A 112 -18.98 -6.04 -6.87
CA ASP A 112 -19.71 -7.28 -7.12
C ASP A 112 -18.73 -8.45 -7.28
N VAL A 113 -17.72 -8.30 -8.15
CA VAL A 113 -16.69 -9.32 -8.37
C VAL A 113 -15.96 -9.69 -7.06
N LEU A 114 -15.67 -8.71 -6.20
CA LEU A 114 -14.97 -8.94 -4.93
C LEU A 114 -15.84 -9.56 -3.83
N THR A 115 -17.16 -9.52 -3.96
CA THR A 115 -18.11 -9.87 -2.90
C THR A 115 -19.06 -10.99 -3.31
N TRP A 116 -20.11 -10.66 -4.05
CA TRP A 116 -21.24 -11.55 -4.33
C TRP A 116 -21.13 -12.29 -5.66
N GLN A 117 -20.53 -11.66 -6.67
CA GLN A 117 -20.38 -12.19 -8.03
C GLN A 117 -21.75 -12.49 -8.68
N HIS A 118 -22.68 -11.54 -8.65
CA HIS A 118 -23.98 -11.67 -9.33
C HIS A 118 -23.83 -11.72 -10.86
N HIS A 119 -22.89 -10.95 -11.40
CA HIS A 119 -22.70 -10.82 -12.85
C HIS A 119 -21.58 -11.71 -13.39
N MET A 120 -20.88 -12.40 -12.50
CA MET A 120 -19.72 -13.22 -12.80
C MET A 120 -19.95 -14.66 -12.38
N ARG A 121 -19.47 -15.63 -13.17
CA ARG A 121 -19.53 -17.02 -12.76
C ARG A 121 -18.53 -17.24 -11.63
N ARG A 122 -19.06 -17.49 -10.44
CA ARG A 122 -18.26 -17.79 -9.26
C ARG A 122 -17.36 -19.00 -9.51
N ASP A 123 -16.12 -18.89 -9.09
CA ASP A 123 -15.06 -19.90 -9.22
C ASP A 123 -14.65 -20.27 -10.67
N ASP A 124 -15.16 -19.56 -11.68
CA ASP A 124 -14.81 -19.75 -13.10
C ASP A 124 -13.58 -18.91 -13.49
N PRO A 125 -12.40 -19.52 -13.75
CA PRO A 125 -11.19 -18.79 -14.13
C PRO A 125 -11.23 -18.26 -15.57
N SER A 126 -12.23 -18.61 -16.37
CA SER A 126 -12.38 -18.17 -17.76
C SER A 126 -13.26 -16.93 -17.90
N HIS A 127 -14.09 -16.66 -16.89
CA HIS A 127 -14.81 -15.38 -16.81
C HIS A 127 -13.84 -14.36 -16.21
N VAL A 128 -13.49 -13.31 -16.94
CA VAL A 128 -12.53 -12.29 -16.48
C VAL A 128 -13.10 -10.89 -16.68
N MET A 129 -13.21 -10.12 -15.60
CA MET A 129 -13.51 -8.69 -15.65
C MET A 129 -12.23 -7.92 -16.01
N VAL A 130 -12.26 -7.14 -17.07
CA VAL A 130 -11.13 -6.30 -17.48
C VAL A 130 -11.00 -5.10 -16.54
N LEU A 131 -9.79 -4.89 -16.00
CA LEU A 131 -9.46 -3.79 -15.08
C LEU A 131 -8.85 -2.59 -15.81
N GLY A 132 -8.08 -2.84 -16.87
CA GLY A 132 -7.40 -1.80 -17.64
C GLY A 132 -6.12 -2.29 -18.31
N THR A 133 -5.42 -1.36 -18.94
CA THR A 133 -4.14 -1.59 -19.62
C THR A 133 -2.96 -1.12 -18.78
N ASP A 134 -1.81 -1.78 -18.87
CA ASP A 134 -0.57 -1.32 -18.22
C ASP A 134 -0.14 0.04 -18.82
N PRO A 135 -0.10 1.13 -18.03
CA PRO A 135 0.26 2.46 -18.54
C PRO A 135 1.76 2.63 -18.80
N LEU A 136 2.61 1.72 -18.32
CA LEU A 136 4.06 1.78 -18.48
C LEU A 136 4.57 0.89 -19.61
N CYS A 137 3.68 0.11 -20.22
CA CYS A 137 4.00 -0.76 -21.33
C CYS A 137 4.30 0.06 -22.61
N ARG A 138 5.34 -0.35 -23.34
CA ARG A 138 5.76 0.25 -24.62
C ARG A 138 6.11 -0.89 -25.59
N GLY A 139 5.74 -0.77 -26.86
CA GLY A 139 6.05 -1.80 -27.85
C GLY A 139 4.92 -2.04 -28.83
N GLY A 140 5.01 -3.15 -29.57
CA GLY A 140 3.96 -3.60 -30.50
C GLY A 140 2.80 -4.32 -29.81
N THR A 141 3.02 -4.82 -28.60
CA THR A 141 2.02 -5.44 -27.72
C THR A 141 1.79 -4.61 -26.46
N SER A 142 0.56 -4.67 -25.95
CA SER A 142 0.11 -4.06 -24.69
C SER A 142 -0.25 -5.13 -23.67
N ILE A 143 -0.23 -4.79 -22.39
CA ILE A 143 -0.65 -5.67 -21.30
C ILE A 143 -2.05 -5.27 -20.85
N LEU A 144 -2.98 -6.21 -20.85
CA LEU A 144 -4.29 -6.08 -20.23
C LEU A 144 -4.29 -6.78 -18.86
N TYR A 145 -4.95 -6.18 -17.89
CA TYR A 145 -5.16 -6.77 -16.57
C TYR A 145 -6.64 -7.08 -16.33
N GLY A 146 -6.90 -8.13 -15.58
CA GLY A 146 -8.24 -8.55 -15.23
C GLY A 146 -8.34 -9.22 -13.87
N LEU A 147 -9.57 -9.41 -13.40
CA LEU A 147 -9.89 -10.25 -12.24
C LEU A 147 -10.82 -11.38 -12.68
N ASP A 148 -10.49 -12.61 -12.32
CA ASP A 148 -11.29 -13.79 -12.70
C ASP A 148 -12.36 -14.17 -11.65
N GLY A 149 -13.16 -15.19 -11.96
CA GLY A 149 -14.25 -15.68 -11.10
C GLY A 149 -13.77 -16.29 -9.79
N GLN A 150 -12.47 -16.55 -9.65
CA GLN A 150 -11.81 -16.97 -8.41
C GLN A 150 -11.19 -15.79 -7.64
N ARG A 151 -11.47 -14.55 -8.09
CA ARG A 151 -10.93 -13.30 -7.55
C ARG A 151 -9.41 -13.24 -7.64
N ARG A 152 -8.84 -13.85 -8.67
CA ARG A 152 -7.41 -13.81 -8.97
C ARG A 152 -7.13 -12.80 -10.06
N PHE A 153 -6.03 -12.07 -9.89
CA PHE A 153 -5.54 -11.16 -10.89
C PHE A 153 -4.93 -11.94 -12.05
N ARG A 154 -5.37 -11.60 -13.26
CA ARG A 154 -4.94 -12.18 -14.54
C ARG A 154 -4.34 -11.12 -15.43
N PHE A 155 -3.56 -11.54 -16.42
CA PHE A 155 -3.08 -10.66 -17.47
C PHE A 155 -3.23 -11.33 -18.83
N ALA A 156 -3.29 -10.52 -19.88
CA ALA A 156 -3.22 -10.94 -21.27
C ALA A 156 -2.26 -10.02 -22.02
N LEU A 157 -1.57 -10.56 -23.02
CA LEU A 157 -0.82 -9.76 -23.98
C LEU A 157 -1.72 -9.50 -25.20
N HIS A 158 -1.81 -8.24 -25.59
CA HIS A 158 -2.73 -7.80 -26.63
C HIS A 158 -1.93 -7.08 -27.72
N ALA A 159 -1.87 -7.70 -28.90
CA ALA A 159 -1.19 -7.13 -30.06
C ALA A 159 -2.10 -6.12 -30.78
N ALA A 160 -1.51 -5.02 -31.23
CA ALA A 160 -2.27 -3.93 -31.87
C ALA A 160 -2.91 -4.33 -33.20
N ASP A 161 -2.40 -5.37 -33.86
CA ASP A 161 -2.85 -5.88 -35.16
C ASP A 161 -4.00 -6.90 -35.05
N THR A 162 -4.25 -7.46 -33.87
CA THR A 162 -5.27 -8.48 -33.61
C THR A 162 -6.15 -8.13 -32.40
N PRO A 163 -6.81 -6.96 -32.39
CA PRO A 163 -7.49 -6.41 -31.22
C PRO A 163 -8.72 -7.20 -30.72
N HIS A 164 -9.12 -8.26 -31.42
CA HIS A 164 -10.27 -9.08 -31.06
C HIS A 164 -9.90 -10.45 -30.48
N VAL A 165 -8.59 -10.77 -30.43
CA VAL A 165 -8.10 -12.02 -29.84
C VAL A 165 -7.36 -11.66 -28.55
N THR A 166 -8.04 -11.80 -27.42
CA THR A 166 -7.42 -11.65 -26.09
C THR A 166 -7.34 -13.02 -25.45
N GLU A 167 -6.13 -13.56 -25.39
CA GLU A 167 -5.85 -14.81 -24.68
C GLU A 167 -5.27 -14.48 -23.31
N TRP A 168 -6.00 -14.84 -22.26
CA TRP A 168 -5.56 -14.68 -20.88
C TRP A 168 -4.48 -15.71 -20.57
N ASP A 169 -3.40 -15.27 -19.93
CA ASP A 169 -2.35 -16.18 -19.48
C ASP A 169 -2.92 -17.16 -18.43
N ASP A 170 -2.43 -18.40 -18.43
CA ASP A 170 -2.83 -19.43 -17.48
C ASP A 170 -2.47 -19.06 -16.03
N ALA A 171 -1.48 -18.19 -15.83
CA ALA A 171 -1.08 -17.73 -14.51
C ALA A 171 -2.15 -16.82 -13.86
N ALA A 172 -2.43 -17.10 -12.59
CA ALA A 172 -3.37 -16.36 -11.76
C ALA A 172 -2.75 -16.04 -10.41
N HIS A 173 -2.92 -14.81 -9.92
CA HIS A 173 -2.27 -14.34 -8.69
C HIS A 173 -3.24 -13.75 -7.67
N THR A 174 -2.84 -13.73 -6.40
CA THR A 174 -3.66 -13.22 -5.28
C THR A 174 -3.64 -11.71 -5.11
N ASP A 175 -2.71 -11.05 -5.76
CA ASP A 175 -2.41 -9.63 -5.62
C ASP A 175 -1.94 -9.11 -6.98
N PHE A 176 -2.13 -7.82 -7.18
CA PHE A 176 -1.86 -7.19 -8.46
C PHE A 176 -0.37 -7.12 -8.78
N VAL A 177 0.49 -6.94 -7.77
CA VAL A 177 1.93 -6.78 -7.98
C VAL A 177 2.53 -8.05 -8.58
N SER A 178 2.16 -9.23 -8.06
CA SER A 178 2.53 -10.52 -8.63
C SER A 178 2.13 -10.65 -10.10
N THR A 179 0.88 -10.29 -10.44
CA THR A 179 0.39 -10.28 -11.83
C THR A 179 1.16 -9.29 -12.70
N CYS A 180 1.44 -8.09 -12.21
CA CYS A 180 2.15 -7.06 -12.94
C CYS A 180 3.59 -7.48 -13.26
N LEU A 181 4.30 -8.07 -12.29
CA LEU A 181 5.65 -8.60 -12.49
C LEU A 181 5.65 -9.76 -13.50
N ALA A 182 4.70 -10.70 -13.40
CA ALA A 182 4.57 -11.80 -14.35
C ALA A 182 4.26 -11.30 -15.78
N ALA A 183 3.32 -10.36 -15.89
CA ALA A 183 2.92 -9.78 -17.16
C ALA A 183 4.08 -9.06 -17.86
N ARG A 184 4.85 -8.25 -17.11
CA ARG A 184 6.00 -7.52 -17.65
C ARG A 184 7.17 -8.43 -18.02
N ALA A 185 7.37 -9.51 -17.26
CA ALA A 185 8.34 -10.54 -17.63
C ALA A 185 7.99 -11.17 -18.99
N ARG A 186 6.71 -11.57 -19.16
CA ARG A 186 6.22 -12.18 -20.39
C ARG A 186 6.27 -11.21 -21.56
N HIS A 187 5.83 -9.98 -21.34
CA HIS A 187 5.87 -8.89 -22.32
C HIS A 187 7.30 -8.61 -22.81
N GLY A 188 8.27 -8.53 -21.89
CA GLY A 188 9.67 -8.32 -22.25
C GLY A 188 10.27 -9.43 -23.12
N VAL A 189 9.87 -10.69 -22.89
CA VAL A 189 10.26 -11.82 -23.74
C VAL A 189 9.68 -11.69 -25.14
N VAL A 190 8.39 -11.33 -25.25
CA VAL A 190 7.70 -11.16 -26.54
C VAL A 190 8.30 -10.02 -27.36
N GLU A 191 8.57 -8.86 -26.74
CA GLU A 191 9.08 -7.69 -27.47
C GLU A 191 10.56 -7.81 -27.86
N THR A 192 11.40 -8.41 -27.01
CA THR A 192 12.85 -8.41 -27.23
C THR A 192 13.40 -9.72 -27.82
N GLY A 193 12.60 -10.79 -27.81
CA GLY A 193 13.04 -12.14 -28.18
C GLY A 193 14.16 -12.70 -27.29
N ARG A 194 14.51 -11.99 -26.20
CA ARG A 194 15.53 -12.41 -25.24
C ARG A 194 14.87 -12.84 -23.95
N GLU A 195 15.33 -13.96 -23.40
CA GLU A 195 15.03 -14.36 -22.04
C GLU A 195 15.79 -13.47 -21.04
N ALA A 196 15.36 -12.21 -20.89
CA ALA A 196 15.73 -11.39 -19.74
C ALA A 196 14.96 -11.82 -18.47
N LEU A 197 14.74 -13.14 -18.31
CA LEU A 197 13.91 -13.74 -17.26
C LEU A 197 14.52 -13.54 -15.87
N GLY A 198 15.86 -13.50 -15.76
CA GLY A 198 16.55 -13.50 -14.47
C GLY A 198 16.15 -12.37 -13.51
N GLU A 199 16.09 -11.12 -13.97
CA GLU A 199 15.71 -9.99 -13.10
C GLU A 199 14.24 -10.09 -12.66
N TRP A 200 13.35 -10.51 -13.56
CA TRP A 200 11.93 -10.61 -13.27
C TRP A 200 11.59 -11.81 -12.39
N ASP A 201 12.28 -12.94 -12.56
CA ASP A 201 12.14 -14.11 -11.71
C ASP A 201 12.61 -13.81 -10.29
N ASP A 202 13.77 -13.15 -10.14
CA ASP A 202 14.25 -12.66 -8.85
C ASP A 202 13.21 -11.71 -8.22
N ALA A 203 12.66 -10.75 -8.97
CA ALA A 203 11.64 -9.81 -8.49
C ALA A 203 10.37 -10.52 -7.99
N ARG A 204 9.89 -11.54 -8.72
CA ARG A 204 8.71 -12.32 -8.33
C ARG A 204 8.95 -13.12 -7.06
N LEU A 205 10.10 -13.79 -6.94
CA LEU A 205 10.47 -14.56 -5.76
C LEU A 205 10.65 -13.66 -4.53
N GLU A 206 11.25 -12.49 -4.72
CA GLU A 206 11.40 -11.46 -3.69
C GLU A 206 10.05 -10.92 -3.24
N HIS A 207 9.15 -10.58 -4.18
CA HIS A 207 7.80 -10.12 -3.85
C HIS A 207 6.99 -11.16 -3.09
N ALA A 208 7.08 -12.44 -3.48
CA ALA A 208 6.41 -13.53 -2.74
C ALA A 208 6.86 -13.60 -1.27
N ARG A 209 8.14 -13.32 -0.99
CA ARG A 209 8.65 -13.20 0.40
C ARG A 209 8.19 -11.91 1.08
N ALA A 210 8.08 -10.81 0.33
CA ALA A 210 7.60 -9.53 0.83
C ALA A 210 6.11 -9.54 1.20
N ALA A 211 5.29 -10.34 0.51
CA ALA A 211 3.84 -10.39 0.64
C ALA A 211 3.35 -10.55 2.10
N LYS A 212 4.04 -11.35 2.93
CA LYS A 212 3.68 -11.50 4.35
C LYS A 212 3.72 -10.18 5.13
N TYR A 213 4.63 -9.26 4.78
CA TYR A 213 4.74 -7.97 5.46
C TYR A 213 3.64 -7.00 5.03
N HIS A 214 3.19 -7.08 3.77
CA HIS A 214 2.06 -6.31 3.26
C HIS A 214 0.74 -6.79 3.86
N THR A 215 0.52 -8.11 3.88
CA THR A 215 -0.65 -8.72 4.53
C THR A 215 -0.78 -8.27 5.97
N LEU A 216 0.32 -8.20 6.70
CA LEU A 216 0.36 -7.79 8.10
C LEU A 216 0.53 -6.27 8.31
N TYR A 217 0.39 -5.43 7.29
CA TYR A 217 0.68 -4.00 7.38
C TYR A 217 -0.12 -3.30 8.50
N PHE A 218 -1.41 -3.58 8.60
CA PHE A 218 -2.27 -3.07 9.68
C PHE A 218 -2.27 -3.93 10.94
N ARG A 219 -1.54 -5.05 10.98
CA ARG A 219 -1.45 -5.87 12.18
C ARG A 219 -0.31 -5.38 13.07
N GLN A 220 -0.69 -4.90 14.26
CA GLN A 220 0.26 -4.76 15.37
C GLN A 220 0.45 -6.15 15.96
N ASP A 221 1.55 -6.80 15.63
CA ASP A 221 2.00 -7.97 16.38
C ASP A 221 2.72 -7.47 17.62
N THR A 222 2.04 -7.50 18.77
CA THR A 222 2.61 -7.13 20.07
C THR A 222 3.31 -8.29 20.76
N THR A 223 3.27 -9.49 20.18
CA THR A 223 3.82 -10.70 20.81
C THR A 223 5.33 -10.84 20.59
N ARG A 224 5.88 -10.18 19.57
CA ARG A 224 7.31 -10.18 19.24
C ARG A 224 7.88 -8.76 19.27
N PRO A 225 9.08 -8.55 19.83
CA PRO A 225 9.76 -7.26 19.75
C PRO A 225 9.89 -6.77 18.31
N VAL A 226 9.66 -5.48 18.07
CA VAL A 226 9.75 -4.88 16.72
C VAL A 226 11.16 -5.03 16.13
N ILE A 227 12.19 -5.15 16.98
CA ILE A 227 13.58 -5.36 16.56
C ILE A 227 13.79 -6.71 15.87
N ASP A 228 13.10 -7.77 16.27
CA ASP A 228 13.21 -9.08 15.63
C ASP A 228 12.74 -9.00 14.17
N ARG A 229 11.61 -8.30 13.96
CA ARG A 229 11.09 -8.01 12.61
C ARG A 229 12.06 -7.16 11.80
N TYR A 230 12.73 -6.18 12.41
CA TYR A 230 13.72 -5.36 11.73
C TYR A 230 14.93 -6.18 11.25
N ILE A 231 15.45 -7.07 12.11
CA ILE A 231 16.58 -7.96 11.76
C ILE A 231 16.17 -8.92 10.64
N GLU A 232 14.98 -9.51 10.72
CA GLU A 232 14.44 -10.41 9.69
C GLU A 232 14.35 -9.71 8.34
N VAL A 233 13.71 -8.53 8.28
CA VAL A 233 13.56 -7.75 7.05
C VAL A 233 14.91 -7.28 6.51
N LEU A 234 15.85 -6.90 7.38
CA LEU A 234 17.20 -6.54 6.96
C LEU A 234 17.92 -7.73 6.31
N GLY A 235 17.76 -8.94 6.85
CA GLY A 235 18.29 -10.17 6.27
C GLY A 235 17.69 -10.50 4.90
N GLU A 236 16.39 -10.24 4.69
CA GLU A 236 15.76 -10.38 3.38
C GLU A 236 16.25 -9.32 2.39
N MET A 237 16.38 -8.05 2.83
CA MET A 237 16.85 -6.95 1.98
C MET A 237 18.26 -7.21 1.43
N THR A 238 19.18 -7.75 2.25
CA THR A 238 20.55 -8.04 1.80
C THR A 238 20.64 -9.20 0.80
N ARG A 239 19.60 -10.04 0.72
CA ARG A 239 19.50 -11.15 -0.23
C ARG A 239 18.85 -10.74 -1.55
N CYS A 240 18.27 -9.53 -1.63
CA CYS A 240 17.59 -9.06 -2.84
C CYS A 240 18.57 -8.80 -3.97
N ARG A 241 18.30 -9.41 -5.12
CA ARG A 241 19.06 -9.33 -6.36
C ARG A 241 18.40 -8.43 -7.38
N SER A 242 17.06 -8.38 -7.41
CA SER A 242 16.35 -7.51 -8.35
C SER A 242 16.26 -6.07 -7.85
N ARG A 243 16.13 -5.12 -8.77
CA ARG A 243 15.87 -3.71 -8.43
C ARG A 243 14.52 -3.55 -7.71
N PHE A 244 13.55 -4.38 -8.07
CA PHE A 244 12.21 -4.34 -7.49
C PHE A 244 12.22 -4.80 -6.04
N GLY A 245 12.85 -5.94 -5.73
CA GLY A 245 12.94 -6.42 -4.35
C GLY A 245 13.77 -5.49 -3.47
N GLN A 246 14.86 -4.91 -3.97
CA GLN A 246 15.61 -3.89 -3.22
C GLN A 246 14.75 -2.66 -2.89
N PHE A 247 13.93 -2.21 -3.84
CA PHE A 247 12.96 -1.14 -3.63
C PHE A 247 11.88 -1.54 -2.60
N GLU A 248 11.27 -2.70 -2.76
CA GLU A 248 10.16 -3.16 -1.93
C GLU A 248 10.60 -3.44 -0.49
N PHE A 249 11.64 -4.26 -0.29
CA PHE A 249 12.19 -4.52 1.03
C PHE A 249 12.81 -3.27 1.64
N GLY A 250 13.37 -2.35 0.85
CA GLY A 250 13.82 -1.05 1.31
C GLY A 250 12.68 -0.24 1.96
N ASN A 251 11.50 -0.21 1.33
CA ASN A 251 10.32 0.45 1.89
C ASN A 251 9.77 -0.25 3.14
N ILE A 252 9.73 -1.59 3.14
CA ILE A 252 9.30 -2.39 4.31
C ILE A 252 10.26 -2.12 5.48
N LEU A 253 11.57 -2.15 5.25
CA LEU A 253 12.57 -1.91 6.29
C LEU A 253 12.48 -0.49 6.85
N ASN A 254 12.26 0.51 5.99
CA ASN A 254 12.05 1.90 6.43
C ASN A 254 10.79 2.02 7.31
N HIS A 255 9.70 1.33 6.96
CA HIS A 255 8.49 1.30 7.78
C HIS A 255 8.72 0.64 9.15
N VAL A 256 9.40 -0.51 9.20
CA VAL A 256 9.73 -1.17 10.47
C VAL A 256 10.68 -0.31 11.32
N ALA A 257 11.64 0.38 10.69
CA ALA A 257 12.50 1.35 11.37
C ALA A 257 11.68 2.49 12.00
N PHE A 258 10.68 3.00 11.29
CA PHE A 258 9.75 3.99 11.82
C PHE A 258 8.95 3.45 13.01
N GLN A 259 8.48 2.20 12.96
CA GLN A 259 7.79 1.57 14.09
C GLN A 259 8.70 1.49 15.34
N LEU A 260 9.98 1.15 15.19
CA LEU A 260 10.95 1.17 16.30
C LEU A 260 11.08 2.56 16.94
N VAL A 261 11.23 3.60 16.11
CA VAL A 261 11.36 4.97 16.62
C VAL A 261 10.06 5.45 17.27
N ARG A 262 8.90 5.07 16.71
CA ARG A 262 7.60 5.36 17.30
C ARG A 262 7.44 4.68 18.67
N THR A 263 7.84 3.41 18.79
CA THR A 263 7.82 2.72 20.10
C THR A 263 8.76 3.38 21.11
N ALA A 264 9.93 3.85 20.69
CA ALA A 264 10.83 4.62 21.56
C ALA A 264 10.18 5.92 22.03
N HIS A 265 9.52 6.64 21.11
CA HIS A 265 8.77 7.86 21.43
C HIS A 265 7.61 7.60 22.41
N GLU A 266 6.76 6.61 22.13
CA GLU A 266 5.61 6.25 22.96
C GLU A 266 6.02 5.87 24.39
N ARG A 267 7.19 5.24 24.54
CA ARG A 267 7.75 4.83 25.83
C ARG A 267 8.65 5.89 26.48
N GLN A 268 8.91 7.00 25.80
CA GLN A 268 9.83 8.05 26.25
C GLN A 268 11.25 7.52 26.57
N VAL A 269 11.76 6.61 25.72
CA VAL A 269 13.10 6.03 25.84
C VAL A 269 13.93 6.28 24.57
N SER A 270 15.23 6.02 24.62
CA SER A 270 16.06 6.13 23.42
C SER A 270 15.84 4.95 22.46
N ILE A 271 16.19 5.13 21.18
CA ILE A 271 16.17 4.02 20.21
C ILE A 271 17.08 2.89 20.69
N ALA A 272 18.24 3.22 21.28
CA ALA A 272 19.15 2.22 21.82
C ALA A 272 18.53 1.38 22.94
N ASP A 273 17.65 1.95 23.76
CA ASP A 273 16.97 1.21 24.83
C ASP A 273 15.99 0.18 24.26
N VAL A 274 15.17 0.58 23.27
CA VAL A 274 14.25 -0.33 22.57
C VAL A 274 14.99 -1.49 21.91
N LEU A 275 16.18 -1.24 21.37
CA LEU A 275 16.98 -2.29 20.74
C LEU A 275 17.53 -3.32 21.74
N ARG A 276 17.67 -2.98 23.04
CA ARG A 276 18.17 -3.91 24.07
C ARG A 276 17.14 -4.96 24.46
N GLU A 277 15.86 -4.71 24.21
CA GLU A 277 14.76 -5.61 24.58
C GLU A 277 14.77 -6.96 23.83
N GLY A 278 15.62 -7.11 22.80
CA GLY A 278 15.79 -8.36 22.06
C GLY A 278 17.20 -8.98 22.12
N THR A 279 18.18 -8.33 22.78
CA THR A 279 19.58 -8.82 22.75
C THR A 279 20.35 -8.52 24.02
N THR A 280 21.23 -9.44 24.45
CA THR A 280 22.21 -9.23 25.52
C THR A 280 23.49 -8.53 25.04
N GLN A 281 23.57 -8.15 23.75
CA GLN A 281 24.78 -7.56 23.16
C GLN A 281 24.80 -6.03 23.27
N PRO A 282 26.00 -5.43 23.43
CA PRO A 282 26.14 -3.98 23.46
C PRO A 282 25.73 -3.37 22.11
N ILE A 283 24.82 -2.41 22.15
CA ILE A 283 24.19 -1.84 20.96
C ILE A 283 25.05 -0.74 20.40
N ASN A 284 25.40 -0.89 19.13
CA ASN A 284 26.21 0.07 18.40
C ASN A 284 25.37 1.30 18.04
N LEU A 285 25.78 2.49 18.53
CA LEU A 285 25.14 3.78 18.22
C LEU A 285 24.97 4.02 16.70
N ARG A 286 25.85 3.45 15.87
CA ARG A 286 25.75 3.48 14.41
C ARG A 286 24.46 2.82 13.90
N VAL A 287 24.01 1.74 14.55
CA VAL A 287 22.77 1.03 14.20
C VAL A 287 21.57 1.89 14.54
N ALA A 288 21.53 2.49 15.73
CA ALA A 288 20.43 3.36 16.14
C ALA A 288 20.30 4.62 15.23
N ASN A 289 21.43 5.23 14.86
CA ASN A 289 21.44 6.33 13.88
C ASN A 289 20.97 5.88 12.49
N SER A 290 21.35 4.68 12.05
CA SER A 290 20.87 4.09 10.79
C SER A 290 19.35 3.88 10.81
N ILE A 291 18.80 3.38 11.93
CA ILE A 291 17.35 3.23 12.13
C ILE A 291 16.65 4.59 12.06
N LYS A 292 17.16 5.60 12.77
CA LYS A 292 16.59 6.96 12.71
C LYS A 292 16.61 7.53 11.28
N LYS A 293 17.69 7.32 10.52
CA LYS A 293 17.77 7.72 9.11
C LYS A 293 16.73 6.99 8.24
N ARG A 294 16.53 5.70 8.45
CA ARG A 294 15.52 4.90 7.72
C ARG A 294 14.09 5.30 8.09
N ALA A 295 13.83 5.60 9.36
CA ALA A 295 12.55 6.13 9.81
C ALA A 295 12.23 7.48 9.12
N ARG A 296 13.21 8.38 9.01
CA ARG A 296 13.06 9.62 8.22
C ARG A 296 12.78 9.35 6.75
N ALA A 297 13.42 8.35 6.13
CA ALA A 297 13.11 7.96 4.76
C ALA A 297 11.66 7.45 4.61
N HIS A 298 11.11 6.77 5.62
CA HIS A 298 9.70 6.38 5.65
C HIS A 298 8.77 7.60 5.73
N VAL A 299 9.04 8.55 6.63
CA VAL A 299 8.25 9.80 6.72
C VAL A 299 8.37 10.63 5.43
N ALA A 300 9.50 10.55 4.74
CA ALA A 300 9.71 11.30 3.52
C ALA A 300 8.94 10.75 2.30
N HIS A 301 8.77 9.43 2.22
CA HIS A 301 8.33 8.76 0.98
C HIS A 301 7.22 7.72 1.16
N GLY A 302 6.92 7.33 2.40
CA GLY A 302 6.03 6.23 2.74
C GLY A 302 4.78 6.64 3.52
N VAL A 303 4.55 7.93 3.76
CA VAL A 303 3.38 8.46 4.46
C VAL A 303 2.70 9.57 3.66
N ASP A 304 1.49 9.95 4.07
CA ASP A 304 0.81 11.13 3.55
C ASP A 304 1.66 12.40 3.80
N PRO A 305 1.92 13.22 2.76
CA PRO A 305 2.64 14.49 2.92
C PRO A 305 2.08 15.42 4.00
N LEU A 306 0.77 15.38 4.30
CA LEU A 306 0.19 16.19 5.37
C LEU A 306 0.57 15.74 6.79
N LEU A 307 1.05 14.51 6.97
CA LEU A 307 1.51 14.01 8.26
C LEU A 307 2.99 14.33 8.51
N ARG A 308 3.71 14.76 7.47
CA ARG A 308 5.18 14.82 7.48
C ARG A 308 5.73 15.70 8.59
N GLU A 309 5.21 16.92 8.75
CA GLU A 309 5.70 17.88 9.74
C GLU A 309 5.58 17.34 11.17
N GLY A 310 4.41 16.80 11.54
CA GLY A 310 4.20 16.22 12.86
C GLY A 310 5.06 14.97 13.11
N LEU A 311 5.25 14.15 12.09
CA LEU A 311 6.09 12.95 12.19
C LEU A 311 7.58 13.27 12.24
N ASP A 312 8.05 14.28 11.50
CA ASP A 312 9.44 14.74 11.57
C ASP A 312 9.73 15.35 12.95
N ALA A 313 8.83 16.15 13.50
CA ALA A 313 8.94 16.67 14.87
C ALA A 313 9.00 15.53 15.91
N MET A 314 8.18 14.49 15.75
CA MET A 314 8.26 13.28 16.58
C MET A 314 9.62 12.61 16.47
N LEU A 315 10.16 12.43 15.25
CA LEU A 315 11.47 11.81 15.03
C LEU A 315 12.60 12.65 15.64
N ASP A 316 12.50 13.97 15.63
CA ASP A 316 13.51 14.87 16.20
C ASP A 316 13.58 14.75 17.72
N ASN A 317 12.43 14.59 18.38
CA ASN A 317 12.33 14.42 19.83
C ASN A 317 12.86 13.08 20.35
N VAL A 318 13.07 12.07 19.50
CA VAL A 318 13.60 10.77 19.94
C VAL A 318 15.12 10.74 19.87
N VAL A 319 15.77 10.49 21.01
CA VAL A 319 17.23 10.34 21.08
C VAL A 319 17.66 8.98 20.52
N ALA A 320 18.67 8.95 19.66
CA ALA A 320 19.15 7.70 19.07
C ALA A 320 19.96 6.82 20.04
N GLY A 321 20.57 7.41 21.08
CA GLY A 321 21.32 6.69 22.11
C GLY A 321 21.34 7.45 23.43
N TYR A 322 22.31 7.18 24.29
CA TYR A 322 22.46 7.94 25.53
C TYR A 322 22.73 9.42 25.21
N SER A 323 21.87 10.30 25.72
CA SER A 323 22.18 11.72 25.78
C SER A 323 23.31 11.90 26.80
N LEU A 324 24.42 12.51 26.40
CA LEU A 324 25.49 12.94 27.33
C LEU A 324 25.06 14.18 28.13
N SER A 325 23.78 14.27 28.52
CA SER A 325 23.20 15.47 29.14
C SER A 325 22.81 15.26 30.60
N ASP A 326 23.56 14.42 31.33
CA ASP A 326 23.53 14.32 32.81
C ASP A 326 24.96 14.20 33.37
N GLN A 327 25.86 15.02 32.85
CA GLN A 327 27.09 15.39 33.56
C GLN A 327 27.18 16.91 33.50
N PHE A 328 26.53 17.60 34.44
CA PHE A 328 27.07 18.77 35.17
C PHE A 328 26.13 19.12 36.32
#